data_AF-A0A0W0EW34-F1
#
_entry.id   AF-A0A0W0EW34-F1
#
_cell.length_a   1.000
_cell.length_b   1.000
_cell.length_c   1.000
_cell.angle_alpha   90.00
_cell.angle_beta   90.00
_cell.angle_gamma   90.00
#
_symmetry.space_group_name_H-M   'P 1'
#
loop_
_entity.id
_entity.type
_entity.pdbx_description
1 polymer ?
#
loop_
_entity_poly.entity_id
_entity_poly.type
_entity_poly.pdbx_seq_one_letter_code
_entity_poly.pdbx_strand_id
1 'polypeptide(L)'
;MTQASKESLATVDQVTFIIRGFLDRLRYSEPVISQEDRQYLEKTIHGEFARYEQHHGANYPEWLNHTVTPSVAMAQASTQLCYGSHDIEVQLYMARLTVWAIYFDDVMSSSLASLQRDLIANNTDSDVIVDFRRFLLDAYRIWDPISANFMASSWMEFLNGCAIEASDELGSMEIQKTAIFWPDYLRSKT
;
A
#
# COMPACT_ATOMS: atom_id res chain seq x y z
N MET A 1 -2.65 -39.09 -16.78
CA MET A 1 -1.49 -38.26 -17.19
C MET A 1 -2.03 -36.98 -17.79
N THR A 2 -2.19 -35.95 -16.97
CA THR A 2 -2.71 -34.65 -17.40
C THR A 2 -1.51 -33.73 -17.60
N GLN A 3 -1.31 -33.33 -18.84
CA GLN A 3 -0.20 -32.53 -19.30
C GLN A 3 -0.34 -31.13 -18.66
N ALA A 4 0.46 -30.85 -17.64
CA ALA A 4 0.61 -29.49 -17.12
C ALA A 4 1.16 -28.64 -18.27
N SER A 5 0.37 -27.67 -18.74
CA SER A 5 0.83 -26.68 -19.70
C SER A 5 1.99 -25.91 -19.07
N LYS A 6 3.20 -26.12 -19.58
CA LYS A 6 4.33 -25.25 -19.26
C LYS A 6 3.97 -23.85 -19.75
N GLU A 7 3.56 -22.97 -18.84
CA GLU A 7 3.51 -21.54 -19.11
C GLU A 7 4.91 -21.11 -19.53
N SER A 8 5.05 -20.60 -20.76
CA SER A 8 6.34 -20.14 -21.23
C SER A 8 6.67 -18.84 -20.49
N LEU A 9 7.81 -18.77 -19.80
CA LEU A 9 8.28 -17.53 -19.19
C LEU A 9 8.27 -16.42 -20.25
N ALA A 10 7.61 -15.30 -19.93
CA ALA A 10 7.61 -14.14 -20.78
C ALA A 10 9.05 -13.66 -21.01
N THR A 11 9.41 -13.40 -22.27
CA THR A 11 10.72 -12.85 -22.62
C THR A 11 10.78 -11.36 -22.23
N VAL A 12 11.99 -10.84 -21.98
CA VAL A 12 12.21 -9.40 -21.71
C VAL A 12 11.62 -8.53 -22.83
N ASP A 13 11.73 -8.99 -24.08
CA ASP A 13 11.19 -8.29 -25.25
C ASP A 13 9.65 -8.24 -25.23
N GLN A 14 8.99 -9.34 -24.86
CA GLN A 14 7.54 -9.38 -24.71
C GLN A 14 7.07 -8.45 -23.60
N VAL A 15 7.73 -8.46 -22.44
CA VAL A 15 7.40 -7.56 -21.33
C VAL A 15 7.58 -6.10 -21.74
N THR A 16 8.70 -5.78 -22.39
CA THR A 16 8.98 -4.41 -22.88
C THR A 16 7.94 -3.95 -23.89
N PHE A 17 7.53 -4.82 -24.81
CA PHE A 17 6.49 -4.53 -25.80
C PHE A 17 5.14 -4.24 -25.13
N ILE A 18 4.76 -5.05 -24.13
CA ILE A 18 3.51 -4.86 -23.37
C ILE A 18 3.54 -3.52 -22.62
N ILE A 19 4.62 -3.23 -21.89
CA ILE A 19 4.75 -1.99 -21.11
C ILE A 19 4.67 -0.77 -22.03
N ARG A 20 5.43 -0.76 -23.14
CA ARG A 20 5.39 0.36 -24.11
C ARG A 20 3.99 0.53 -24.69
N GLY A 21 3.37 -0.56 -25.15
CA GLY A 21 2.01 -0.51 -25.70
C GLY A 21 0.97 -0.02 -24.69
N PHE A 22 1.14 -0.32 -23.40
CA PHE A 22 0.30 0.20 -22.33
C PHE A 22 0.52 1.70 -22.10
N LEU A 23 1.76 2.16 -21.97
CA LEU A 23 2.11 3.57 -21.77
C LEU A 23 1.66 4.43 -22.96
N ASP A 24 1.82 3.94 -24.19
CA ASP A 24 1.37 4.62 -25.41
C ASP A 24 -0.15 4.79 -25.44
N ARG A 25 -0.90 3.76 -25.03
CA ARG A 25 -2.38 3.83 -24.95
C ARG A 25 -2.85 4.81 -23.88
N LEU A 26 -2.13 4.91 -22.77
CA LEU A 26 -2.38 5.92 -21.73
C LEU A 26 -1.93 7.32 -22.13
N ARG A 27 -1.19 7.46 -23.25
CA ARG A 27 -0.50 8.70 -23.63
C ARG A 27 0.35 9.23 -22.49
N TYR A 28 1.06 8.31 -21.84
CA TYR A 28 1.86 8.63 -20.67
C TYR A 28 2.87 9.74 -20.98
N SER A 29 2.92 10.72 -20.09
CA SER A 29 3.94 11.76 -20.06
C SER A 29 4.59 11.75 -18.69
N GLU A 30 5.91 11.92 -18.66
CA GLU A 30 6.65 11.98 -17.40
C GLU A 30 6.19 13.19 -16.55
N PRO A 31 5.86 12.99 -15.26
CA PRO A 31 5.46 14.07 -14.38
C PRO A 31 6.64 14.99 -14.04
N VAL A 32 6.37 16.28 -13.82
CA VAL A 32 7.38 17.29 -13.49
C VAL A 32 7.58 17.34 -11.98
N ILE A 33 8.55 16.60 -11.46
CA ILE A 33 8.76 16.45 -10.02
C ILE A 33 9.55 17.62 -9.42
N SER A 34 9.05 18.18 -8.31
CA SER A 34 9.78 19.17 -7.50
C SER A 34 10.75 18.45 -6.55
N GLN A 35 12.05 18.71 -6.75
CA GLN A 35 13.10 18.08 -5.95
C GLN A 35 13.19 18.63 -4.52
N GLU A 36 12.83 19.90 -4.33
CA GLU A 36 12.75 20.53 -3.00
C GLU A 36 11.63 19.89 -2.18
N ASP A 37 10.43 19.79 -2.77
CA ASP A 37 9.30 19.12 -2.14
C ASP A 37 9.63 17.66 -1.84
N ARG A 38 10.28 16.96 -2.77
CA ARG A 38 10.69 15.56 -2.57
C ARG A 38 11.58 15.40 -1.34
N GLN A 39 12.62 16.22 -1.20
CA GLN A 39 13.52 16.16 -0.05
C GLN A 39 12.81 16.47 1.26
N TYR A 40 11.89 17.44 1.26
CA TYR A 40 11.06 17.77 2.41
C TYR A 40 10.15 16.60 2.82
N LEU A 41 9.46 15.99 1.86
CA LEU A 41 8.55 14.86 2.07
C LEU A 41 9.32 13.64 2.59
N GLU A 42 10.43 13.26 1.94
CA GLU A 42 11.26 12.12 2.34
C GLU A 42 11.76 12.29 3.78
N LYS A 43 12.29 13.47 4.12
CA LYS A 43 12.77 13.77 5.48
C LYS A 43 11.66 13.71 6.52
N THR A 44 10.49 14.26 6.20
CA THR A 44 9.35 14.31 7.13
C THR A 44 8.86 12.89 7.45
N ILE A 45 8.61 12.08 6.41
CA ILE A 45 8.07 10.74 6.57
C ILE A 45 9.08 9.81 7.22
N HIS A 46 10.36 9.91 6.85
CA HIS A 46 11.41 9.13 7.50
C HIS A 46 11.47 9.45 9.01
N GLY A 47 11.38 10.72 9.41
CA GLY A 47 11.37 11.10 10.82
C GLY A 47 10.16 10.52 11.59
N GLU A 48 8.99 10.47 10.95
CA GLU A 48 7.76 9.95 11.55
C GLU A 48 7.78 8.44 11.74
N PHE A 49 8.33 7.68 10.80
CA PHE A 49 8.34 6.21 10.85
C PHE A 49 9.58 5.63 11.52
N ALA A 50 10.67 6.40 11.67
CA ALA A 50 11.85 6.00 12.42
C ALA A 50 11.53 5.68 13.90
N ARG A 51 10.51 6.32 14.48
CA ARG A 51 10.08 6.01 15.87
C ARG A 51 9.62 4.57 16.05
N TYR A 52 9.25 3.89 14.98
CA TYR A 52 8.85 2.48 15.04
C TYR A 52 10.02 1.51 14.98
N GLU A 53 11.26 1.98 14.80
CA GLU A 53 12.48 1.15 14.85
C GLU A 53 12.53 0.28 16.10
N GLN A 54 12.11 0.82 17.25
CA GLN A 54 12.10 0.09 18.52
C GLN A 54 11.15 -1.13 18.56
N HIS A 55 10.16 -1.17 17.67
CA HIS A 55 9.22 -2.28 17.58
C HIS A 55 9.72 -3.40 16.66
N HIS A 56 10.78 -3.15 15.90
CA HIS A 56 11.22 -3.99 14.79
C HIS A 56 12.68 -4.39 14.88
N GLY A 57 13.06 -5.41 14.11
CA GLY A 57 14.42 -5.93 14.08
C GLY A 57 15.41 -5.01 13.36
N ALA A 58 16.68 -5.43 13.34
CA ALA A 58 17.81 -4.66 12.80
C ALA A 58 17.68 -4.24 11.32
N ASN A 59 16.79 -4.87 10.55
CA ASN A 59 16.58 -4.59 9.13
C ASN A 59 15.57 -3.46 8.88
N TYR A 60 14.86 -2.98 9.91
CA TYR A 60 13.82 -1.96 9.74
C TYR A 60 14.33 -0.63 9.19
N PRO A 61 15.50 -0.08 9.60
CA PRO A 61 16.03 1.14 8.99
C PRO A 61 16.32 1.01 7.49
N GLU A 62 16.78 -0.16 7.05
CA GLU A 62 17.01 -0.43 5.63
C GLU A 62 15.68 -0.52 4.87
N TRP A 63 14.71 -1.25 5.42
CA TRP A 63 13.35 -1.30 4.89
C TRP A 63 12.74 0.10 4.75
N LEU A 64 12.90 0.95 5.77
CA LEU A 64 12.34 2.31 5.78
C LEU A 64 12.94 3.16 4.65
N ASN A 65 14.26 3.09 4.44
CA ASN A 65 14.92 3.79 3.35
C ASN A 65 14.43 3.32 1.97
N HIS A 66 14.26 2.01 1.79
CA HIS A 66 13.75 1.45 0.55
C HIS A 66 12.25 1.73 0.32
N THR A 67 11.52 2.10 1.37
CA THR A 67 10.06 2.34 1.31
C THR A 67 9.71 3.81 1.11
N VAL A 68 10.39 4.72 1.82
CA VAL A 68 10.07 6.16 1.81
C VAL A 68 10.26 6.78 0.43
N THR A 69 11.40 6.52 -0.22
CA THR A 69 11.71 7.14 -1.52
C THR A 69 10.72 6.77 -2.61
N PRO A 70 10.38 5.48 -2.84
CA PRO A 70 9.34 5.11 -3.80
C PRO A 70 7.96 5.68 -3.42
N SER A 71 7.61 5.71 -2.14
CA SER A 71 6.33 6.25 -1.65
C SER A 71 6.16 7.74 -1.97
N VAL A 72 7.21 8.53 -1.76
CA VAL A 72 7.22 9.96 -2.14
C VAL A 72 7.12 10.13 -3.65
N ALA A 73 7.91 9.37 -4.41
CA ALA A 73 7.88 9.43 -5.88
C ALA A 73 6.48 9.10 -6.43
N MET A 74 5.82 8.07 -5.88
CA MET A 74 4.45 7.70 -6.24
C MET A 74 3.45 8.81 -5.89
N ALA A 75 3.57 9.43 -4.72
CA ALA A 75 2.69 10.52 -4.32
C ALA A 75 2.83 11.75 -5.23
N GLN A 76 4.06 12.14 -5.56
CA GLN A 76 4.30 13.28 -6.44
C GLN A 76 3.82 12.99 -7.88
N ALA A 77 4.09 11.79 -8.40
CA ALA A 77 3.63 11.39 -9.73
C ALA A 77 2.10 11.31 -9.81
N SER A 78 1.45 10.64 -8.84
CA SER A 78 0.00 10.46 -8.82
C SER A 78 -0.76 11.77 -8.64
N THR A 79 -0.30 12.66 -7.76
CA THR A 79 -0.94 13.98 -7.59
C THR A 79 -0.86 14.84 -8.86
N GLN A 80 0.22 14.75 -9.62
CA GLN A 80 0.35 15.47 -10.88
C GLN A 80 -0.46 14.83 -12.02
N LEU A 81 -0.39 13.51 -12.16
CA LEU A 81 -1.03 12.78 -13.27
C LEU A 81 -2.54 12.60 -13.08
N CYS A 82 -2.98 12.35 -11.86
CA CYS A 82 -4.37 11.99 -11.57
C CYS A 82 -5.21 13.18 -11.10
N TYR A 83 -4.57 14.19 -10.49
CA TYR A 83 -5.31 15.21 -9.75
C TYR A 83 -4.93 16.67 -10.02
N GLY A 84 -4.00 16.93 -10.94
CA GLY A 84 -3.66 18.29 -11.38
C GLY A 84 -2.98 19.11 -10.29
N SER A 85 -1.70 18.81 -10.05
CA SER A 85 -0.78 19.52 -9.14
C SER A 85 -1.43 19.91 -7.80
N HIS A 86 -1.57 18.95 -6.90
CA HIS A 86 -2.04 19.22 -5.55
C HIS A 86 -0.96 19.82 -4.66
N ASP A 87 -1.42 20.54 -3.64
CA ASP A 87 -0.60 21.12 -2.58
C ASP A 87 0.29 20.06 -1.90
N ILE A 88 1.41 20.52 -1.38
CA ILE A 88 2.41 19.69 -0.67
C ILE A 88 1.78 18.84 0.45
N GLU A 89 0.70 19.33 1.08
CA GLU A 89 -0.03 18.62 2.13
C GLU A 89 -0.68 17.33 1.61
N VAL A 90 -1.25 17.36 0.41
CA VAL A 90 -1.86 16.18 -0.20
C VAL A 90 -0.79 15.19 -0.62
N GLN A 91 0.33 15.67 -1.18
CA GLN A 91 1.47 14.82 -1.53
C GLN A 91 2.01 14.12 -0.27
N LEU A 92 2.12 14.85 0.83
CA LEU A 92 2.54 14.30 2.12
C LEU A 92 1.56 13.26 2.65
N TYR A 93 0.26 13.53 2.57
CA TYR A 93 -0.75 12.55 2.96
C TYR A 93 -0.64 11.27 2.14
N MET A 94 -0.58 11.37 0.81
CA MET A 94 -0.49 10.21 -0.09
C MET A 94 0.82 9.43 0.07
N ALA A 95 1.92 10.12 0.35
CA ALA A 95 3.19 9.47 0.62
C ALA A 95 3.15 8.72 1.96
N ARG A 96 2.60 9.31 3.03
CA ARG A 96 2.35 8.63 4.31
C ARG A 96 1.42 7.43 4.14
N LEU A 97 0.35 7.60 3.37
CA LEU A 97 -0.62 6.55 3.02
C LEU A 97 0.12 5.35 2.43
N THR A 98 1.02 5.59 1.48
CA THR A 98 1.78 4.55 0.80
C THR A 98 2.77 3.86 1.75
N VAL A 99 3.49 4.60 2.59
CA VAL A 99 4.38 4.00 3.60
C VAL A 99 3.60 3.15 4.60
N TRP A 100 2.44 3.62 5.06
CA TRP A 100 1.56 2.81 5.92
C TRP A 100 1.16 1.49 5.23
N ALA A 101 0.92 1.51 3.92
CA ALA A 101 0.42 0.33 3.21
C ALA A 101 1.49 -0.75 3.20
N ILE A 102 2.69 -0.36 2.80
CA ILE A 102 3.86 -1.24 2.75
C ILE A 102 4.24 -1.68 4.17
N TYR A 103 4.13 -0.79 5.17
CA TYR A 103 4.40 -1.12 6.57
C TYR A 103 3.45 -2.21 7.09
N PHE A 104 2.15 -2.09 6.81
CA PHE A 104 1.19 -3.09 7.25
C PHE A 104 1.34 -4.42 6.52
N ASP A 105 1.73 -4.38 5.24
CA ASP A 105 1.92 -5.58 4.43
C ASP A 105 3.22 -6.34 4.82
N ASP A 106 4.36 -5.64 4.84
CA ASP A 106 5.66 -6.25 5.05
C ASP A 106 5.99 -6.51 6.53
N VAL A 107 5.50 -5.64 7.43
CA VAL A 107 6.01 -5.60 8.82
C VAL A 107 4.96 -6.08 9.83
N MET A 108 3.70 -5.72 9.65
CA MET A 108 2.64 -5.97 10.65
C MET A 108 1.60 -7.01 10.25
N SER A 109 1.65 -7.57 9.05
CA SER A 109 0.57 -8.40 8.48
C SER A 109 0.11 -9.54 9.39
N SER A 110 1.05 -10.24 10.04
CA SER A 110 0.74 -11.29 11.03
C SER A 110 0.07 -10.79 12.32
N SER A 111 0.33 -9.54 12.72
CA SER A 111 -0.28 -8.91 13.90
C SER A 111 -1.67 -8.33 13.62
N LEU A 112 -2.11 -8.30 12.35
CA LEU A 112 -3.42 -7.75 11.95
C LEU A 112 -4.57 -8.74 12.15
N ALA A 113 -4.29 -10.04 12.35
CA ALA A 113 -5.32 -11.08 12.46
C ALA A 113 -6.35 -10.82 13.57
N SER A 114 -5.96 -10.14 14.66
CA SER A 114 -6.88 -9.77 15.74
C SER A 114 -7.51 -8.39 15.62
N LEU A 115 -7.05 -7.56 14.68
CA LEU A 115 -7.38 -6.13 14.62
C LEU A 115 -8.90 -5.88 14.62
N GLN A 116 -9.66 -6.54 13.75
CA GLN A 116 -11.11 -6.35 13.69
C GLN A 116 -11.81 -6.79 14.97
N ARG A 117 -11.40 -7.93 15.52
CA ARG A 117 -11.98 -8.46 16.76
C ARG A 117 -11.71 -7.50 17.91
N ASP A 118 -10.48 -7.01 18.02
CA ASP A 118 -10.05 -6.12 19.08
C ASP A 118 -10.74 -4.75 18.96
N LEU A 119 -10.93 -4.25 17.73
CA LEU A 119 -11.71 -3.04 17.45
C LEU A 119 -13.18 -3.19 17.89
N ILE A 120 -13.84 -4.31 17.54
CA ILE A 120 -15.25 -4.58 17.90
C ILE A 120 -15.40 -4.76 19.42
N ALA A 121 -14.45 -5.46 20.04
CA ALA A 121 -14.43 -5.70 21.49
C ALA A 121 -14.05 -4.45 22.30
N ASN A 122 -13.64 -3.36 21.63
CA ASN A 122 -13.11 -2.15 22.26
C ASN A 122 -11.92 -2.46 23.18
N ASN A 123 -11.06 -3.38 22.75
CA ASN A 123 -9.79 -3.68 23.39
C ASN A 123 -8.81 -2.51 23.16
N THR A 124 -7.75 -2.45 23.97
CA THR A 124 -6.69 -1.44 23.79
C THR A 124 -5.88 -1.75 22.54
N ASP A 125 -5.91 -0.82 21.57
CA ASP A 125 -5.09 -0.86 20.37
C ASP A 125 -3.59 -0.64 20.71
N SER A 126 -2.71 -1.15 19.86
CA SER A 126 -1.29 -0.78 19.91
C SER A 126 -1.09 0.69 19.53
N ASP A 127 -0.01 1.31 20.00
CA ASP A 127 0.32 2.71 19.67
C ASP A 127 0.38 2.95 18.16
N VAL A 128 0.81 1.95 17.39
CA VAL A 128 0.87 1.98 15.92
C VAL A 128 -0.53 2.09 15.31
N ILE A 129 -1.48 1.27 15.77
CA ILE A 129 -2.87 1.31 15.30
C ILE A 129 -3.55 2.62 15.70
N VAL A 130 -3.29 3.12 16.92
CA VAL A 130 -3.80 4.43 17.36
C VAL A 130 -3.30 5.55 16.46
N ASP A 131 -2.01 5.56 16.12
CA ASP A 131 -1.43 6.58 15.26
C ASP A 131 -1.94 6.47 13.81
N PHE A 132 -2.10 5.25 13.30
CA PHE A 132 -2.70 5.04 11.99
C PHE A 132 -4.16 5.54 11.93
N ARG A 133 -4.96 5.27 12.97
CA ARG A 133 -6.34 5.80 13.05
C ARG A 133 -6.38 7.32 13.08
N ARG A 134 -5.44 7.96 13.79
CA ARG A 134 -5.30 9.44 13.77
C ARG A 134 -4.95 9.95 12.38
N PHE A 135 -4.05 9.27 11.69
CA PHE A 135 -3.71 9.59 10.30
C PHE A 135 -4.92 9.45 9.36
N LEU A 136 -5.74 8.40 9.50
CA LEU A 136 -6.98 8.28 8.71
C LEU A 136 -7.96 9.43 8.98
N LEU A 137 -8.01 9.95 10.22
CA LEU A 137 -8.85 11.11 10.53
C LEU A 137 -8.39 12.39 9.83
N ASP A 138 -7.10 12.52 9.49
CA ASP A 138 -6.61 13.67 8.73
C ASP A 138 -7.20 13.71 7.30
N ALA A 139 -7.69 12.58 6.76
CA ALA A 139 -8.40 12.57 5.48
C ALA A 139 -9.61 13.52 5.47
N TYR A 140 -10.33 13.63 6.60
CA TYR A 140 -11.51 14.48 6.73
C TYR A 140 -11.17 15.97 6.79
N ARG A 141 -9.89 16.33 6.90
CA ARG A 141 -9.42 17.71 6.83
C ARG A 141 -9.06 18.12 5.40
N ILE A 142 -8.59 17.15 4.61
CA ILE A 142 -8.07 17.38 3.26
C ILE A 142 -9.18 17.15 2.21
N TRP A 143 -10.06 16.18 2.43
CA TRP A 143 -11.13 15.82 1.49
C TRP A 143 -12.52 15.96 2.08
N ASP A 144 -13.51 16.01 1.20
CA ASP A 144 -14.89 15.97 1.61
C ASP A 144 -15.23 14.64 2.33
N PRO A 145 -16.26 14.62 3.19
CA PRO A 145 -16.57 13.44 3.99
C PRO A 145 -16.86 12.17 3.18
N ILE A 146 -17.38 12.27 1.95
CA ILE A 146 -17.66 11.10 1.13
C ILE A 146 -16.34 10.47 0.67
N SER A 147 -15.43 11.28 0.13
CA SER A 147 -14.09 10.83 -0.26
C SER A 147 -13.29 10.28 0.91
N ALA A 148 -13.31 10.96 2.06
CA ALA A 148 -12.64 10.50 3.27
C ALA A 148 -13.22 9.17 3.80
N ASN A 149 -14.54 8.98 3.75
CA ASN A 149 -15.18 7.71 4.09
C ASN A 149 -14.73 6.57 3.17
N PHE A 150 -14.60 6.83 1.86
CA PHE A 150 -14.11 5.82 0.92
C PHE A 150 -12.67 5.43 1.23
N MET A 151 -11.79 6.39 1.53
CA MET A 151 -10.42 6.11 1.93
C MET A 151 -10.37 5.26 3.20
N ALA A 152 -11.03 5.70 4.28
CA ALA A 152 -11.03 4.97 5.54
C ALA A 152 -11.59 3.54 5.38
N SER A 153 -12.67 3.38 4.61
CA SER A 153 -13.28 2.06 4.36
C SER A 153 -12.34 1.15 3.57
N SER A 154 -11.74 1.65 2.49
CA SER A 154 -10.79 0.90 1.67
C SER A 154 -9.58 0.44 2.49
N TRP A 155 -9.13 1.27 3.43
CA TRP A 155 -8.06 0.93 4.35
C TRP A 155 -8.42 -0.19 5.31
N MET A 156 -9.62 -0.15 5.88
CA MET A 156 -10.08 -1.25 6.71
C MET A 156 -10.18 -2.55 5.90
N GLU A 157 -10.56 -2.50 4.63
CA GLU A 157 -10.55 -3.68 3.75
C GLU A 157 -9.13 -4.19 3.48
N PHE A 158 -8.21 -3.29 3.12
CA PHE A 158 -6.80 -3.59 2.87
C PHE A 158 -6.13 -4.28 4.06
N LEU A 159 -6.32 -3.76 5.29
CA LEU A 159 -5.74 -4.38 6.49
C LEU A 159 -6.24 -5.82 6.71
N ASN A 160 -7.50 -6.10 6.35
CA ASN A 160 -8.01 -7.48 6.40
C ASN A 160 -7.38 -8.33 5.32
N GLY A 161 -7.18 -7.76 4.13
CA GLY A 161 -6.45 -8.41 3.05
C GLY A 161 -5.06 -8.83 3.48
N CYS A 162 -4.26 -7.93 4.07
CA CYS A 162 -2.94 -8.26 4.64
C CYS A 162 -3.02 -9.35 5.72
N ALA A 163 -4.02 -9.29 6.61
CA ALA A 163 -4.21 -10.31 7.64
C ALA A 163 -4.55 -11.70 7.04
N ILE A 164 -5.35 -11.73 5.97
CA ILE A 164 -5.69 -12.94 5.23
C ILE A 164 -4.46 -13.48 4.49
N GLU A 165 -3.67 -12.62 3.87
CA GLU A 165 -2.45 -13.02 3.14
C GLU A 165 -1.36 -13.57 4.08
N ALA A 166 -1.27 -13.06 5.31
CA ALA A 166 -0.35 -13.56 6.33
C ALA A 166 -0.83 -14.84 7.05
N SER A 167 -2.03 -15.34 6.76
CA SER A 167 -2.56 -16.56 7.38
C SER A 167 -1.87 -17.81 6.83
N ASP A 168 -1.34 -18.65 7.72
CA ASP A 168 -0.77 -19.95 7.39
C ASP A 168 -1.79 -20.87 6.69
N GLU A 169 -3.07 -20.72 7.03
CA GLU A 169 -4.17 -21.45 6.41
C GLU A 169 -4.34 -21.08 4.93
N LEU A 170 -4.15 -19.81 4.55
CA LEU A 170 -4.21 -19.40 3.15
C LEU A 170 -3.00 -19.93 2.36
N GLY A 171 -1.80 -19.82 2.92
CA GLY A 171 -0.57 -20.31 2.29
C GLY A 171 -0.59 -21.82 2.02
N SER A 172 -1.40 -22.58 2.77
CA SER A 172 -1.60 -24.02 2.62
C SER A 172 -2.89 -24.41 1.90
N MET A 173 -3.71 -23.45 1.45
CA MET A 173 -4.99 -23.73 0.84
C MET A 173 -4.84 -24.25 -0.60
N GLU A 174 -5.28 -25.48 -0.84
CA GLU A 174 -5.41 -26.00 -2.21
C GLU A 174 -6.58 -25.29 -2.93
N ILE A 175 -6.27 -24.58 -4.03
CA ILE A 175 -7.31 -23.96 -4.87
C ILE A 175 -8.15 -25.07 -5.51
N GLN A 176 -9.34 -25.28 -4.96
CA GLN A 176 -10.30 -26.19 -5.55
C GLN A 176 -10.77 -25.66 -6.91
N LYS A 177 -11.11 -26.58 -7.82
CA LYS A 177 -11.63 -26.22 -9.16
C LYS A 177 -12.90 -25.37 -9.14
N THR A 178 -13.60 -25.33 -8.02
CA THR A 178 -14.79 -24.50 -7.80
C THR A 178 -14.46 -23.09 -7.33
N ALA A 179 -13.22 -22.83 -6.89
CA ALA A 179 -12.74 -21.57 -6.35
C ALA A 179 -11.94 -20.75 -7.39
N ILE A 180 -12.31 -20.83 -8.68
CA ILE A 180 -11.59 -20.16 -9.77
C ILE A 180 -11.51 -18.64 -9.62
N PHE A 181 -12.48 -18.03 -8.93
CA PHE A 181 -12.53 -16.59 -8.69
C PHE A 181 -11.80 -16.16 -7.41
N TRP A 182 -11.21 -17.11 -6.68
CA TRP A 182 -10.50 -16.80 -5.45
C TRP A 182 -9.36 -15.77 -5.64
N PRO A 183 -8.51 -15.88 -6.68
CA PRO A 183 -7.47 -14.88 -6.92
C PRO A 183 -8.03 -13.47 -7.16
N ASP A 184 -9.09 -13.36 -7.96
CA ASP A 184 -9.75 -12.08 -8.25
C ASP A 184 -10.45 -11.50 -7.02
N TYR A 185 -11.06 -12.37 -6.20
CA TYR A 185 -11.67 -11.99 -4.93
C TYR A 185 -10.63 -11.45 -3.95
N LEU A 186 -9.52 -12.17 -3.75
CA LEU A 186 -8.45 -11.73 -2.87
C LEU A 186 -7.86 -10.40 -3.35
N ARG A 187 -7.63 -10.27 -4.67
CA ARG A 187 -7.17 -9.00 -5.29
C ARG A 187 -8.18 -7.86 -5.22
N SER A 188 -9.45 -8.13 -4.92
CA SER A 188 -10.42 -7.08 -4.64
C SER A 188 -10.37 -6.59 -3.18
N LYS A 189 -9.61 -7.29 -2.33
CA LYS A 189 -9.42 -6.98 -0.90
C LYS A 189 -8.04 -6.43 -0.58
N THR A 190 -7.03 -6.68 -1.42
CA THR A 190 -5.68 -6.12 -1.37
C THR A 190 -5.37 -5.26 -2.59
#